data_AF-A0A938HQI8-F1
#
_entry.id   AF-A0A938HQI8-F1
#
_cell.length_a   1.000
_cell.length_b   1.000
_cell.length_c   1.000
_cell.angle_alpha   90.00
_cell.angle_beta   90.00
_cell.angle_gamma   90.00
#
_symmetry.space_group_name_H-M   'P 1'
#
loop_
_entity.id
_entity.type
_entity.pdbx_description
1 polymer ?
#
loop_
_entity_poly.entity_id
_entity_poly.type
_entity_poly.pdbx_seq_one_letter_code
_entity_poly.pdbx_strand_id
1 'polypeptide(L)'
;MAEQVVHVVLLALHNIALVGCAAAPFYNRQLVLRRAPFGPKLYYELDRVVEDTLQGNMPYCLGFITVLWLTGLGMPLSYLFFHGELREVHVVAIVGLAFKLLFVVGMMVIMLVIFAQLNPRLRELLAGFSPGAAADAAKEAEFFANRAHRKKLCEVCLGFAVAVLLFSALLGFQG
;
A
#
# COMPACT_ATOMS: atom_id res chain seq x y z
N MET A 1 -13.39 10.79 30.06
CA MET A 1 -14.21 11.07 28.85
C MET A 1 -13.37 11.55 27.67
N ALA A 2 -12.52 12.57 27.81
CA ALA A 2 -11.69 13.07 26.70
C ALA A 2 -10.78 11.97 26.08
N GLU A 3 -10.08 11.19 26.91
CA GLU A 3 -9.25 10.07 26.45
C GLU A 3 -10.04 9.05 25.61
N GLN A 4 -11.22 8.63 26.08
CA GLN A 4 -12.08 7.67 25.39
C GLN A 4 -12.53 8.20 24.02
N VAL A 5 -12.88 9.49 23.94
CA VAL A 5 -13.25 10.13 22.67
C VAL A 5 -12.07 10.12 21.69
N VAL A 6 -10.88 10.51 22.15
CA VAL A 6 -9.65 10.49 21.33
C VAL A 6 -9.36 9.07 20.86
N HIS A 7 -9.44 8.08 21.75
CA HIS A 7 -9.19 6.68 21.43
C HIS A 7 -10.17 6.16 20.37
N VAL A 8 -11.48 6.43 20.52
CA VAL A 8 -12.50 6.02 19.55
C VAL A 8 -12.26 6.66 18.17
N VAL A 9 -11.92 7.95 18.13
CA VAL A 9 -11.63 8.65 16.88
C VAL A 9 -10.39 8.05 16.20
N LEU A 10 -9.31 7.84 16.95
CA LEU A 10 -8.09 7.21 16.44
C LEU A 10 -8.35 5.81 15.90
N LEU A 11 -9.11 5.00 16.64
CA LEU A 11 -9.44 3.63 16.24
C LEU A 11 -10.33 3.60 14.98
N ALA A 12 -11.33 4.48 14.90
CA ALA A 12 -12.19 4.59 13.73
C ALA A 12 -11.38 4.97 12.48
N LEU A 13 -10.53 6.01 12.58
CA LEU A 13 -9.65 6.42 11.49
C LEU A 13 -8.64 5.32 11.11
N HIS A 14 -8.07 4.62 12.09
CA HIS A 14 -7.14 3.52 11.86
C HIS A 14 -7.81 2.39 11.06
N ASN A 15 -9.03 2.01 11.43
CA ASN A 15 -9.77 0.93 10.76
C ASN A 15 -10.16 1.32 9.32
N ILE A 16 -10.62 2.56 9.11
CA ILE A 16 -10.92 3.07 7.76
C ILE A 16 -9.65 3.06 6.90
N ALA A 17 -8.53 3.55 7.45
CA ALA A 17 -7.24 3.56 6.77
C ALA A 17 -6.74 2.15 6.44
N LEU A 18 -6.94 1.19 7.34
CA LEU A 18 -6.58 -0.21 7.14
C LEU A 18 -7.33 -0.82 5.96
N VAL A 19 -8.65 -0.63 5.91
CA VAL A 19 -9.48 -1.10 4.78
C VAL A 19 -9.06 -0.42 3.48
N GLY A 20 -8.87 0.89 3.47
CA GLY A 20 -8.42 1.64 2.29
C GLY A 20 -7.04 1.20 1.79
N CYS A 21 -6.11 0.95 2.71
CA CYS A 21 -4.75 0.50 2.41
C CYS A 21 -4.72 -0.89 1.78
N ALA A 22 -5.62 -1.80 2.18
CA ALA A 22 -5.73 -3.14 1.58
C ALA A 22 -6.56 -3.15 0.29
N ALA A 23 -7.56 -2.26 0.16
CA ALA A 23 -8.46 -2.24 -0.98
C ALA A 23 -7.75 -1.86 -2.30
N ALA A 24 -6.92 -0.83 -2.28
CA ALA A 24 -6.25 -0.36 -3.49
C ALA A 24 -5.29 -1.40 -4.14
N PRO A 25 -4.38 -2.09 -3.41
CA PRO A 25 -3.56 -3.16 -4.00
C PRO A 25 -4.42 -4.34 -4.48
N PHE A 26 -5.53 -4.64 -3.81
CA PHE A 26 -6.47 -5.69 -4.25
C PHE A 26 -7.09 -5.36 -5.61
N TYR A 27 -7.68 -4.17 -5.77
CA TYR A 27 -8.30 -3.77 -7.03
C TYR A 27 -7.27 -3.60 -8.16
N ASN A 28 -6.11 -3.02 -7.86
CA ASN A 28 -5.02 -2.87 -8.82
C ASN A 28 -4.54 -4.24 -9.31
N ARG A 29 -4.43 -5.24 -8.41
CA ARG A 29 -4.11 -6.62 -8.79
C ARG A 29 -5.17 -7.22 -9.70
N GLN A 30 -6.45 -7.06 -9.38
CA GLN A 30 -7.55 -7.54 -10.23
C GLN A 30 -7.51 -6.93 -11.62
N LEU A 31 -7.24 -5.62 -11.73
CA LEU A 31 -7.11 -4.94 -13.01
C LEU A 31 -5.98 -5.53 -13.86
N VAL A 32 -4.80 -5.73 -13.28
CA VAL A 32 -3.65 -6.34 -13.97
C VAL A 32 -3.95 -7.79 -14.40
N LEU A 33 -4.65 -8.56 -13.56
CA LEU A 33 -5.06 -9.93 -13.90
C LEU A 33 -6.06 -9.97 -15.04
N ARG A 34 -7.02 -9.03 -15.08
CA ARG A 34 -7.99 -8.90 -16.18
C ARG A 34 -7.35 -8.46 -17.50
N ARG A 35 -6.20 -7.78 -17.43
CA ARG A 35 -5.39 -7.44 -18.61
C ARG A 35 -4.56 -8.62 -19.14
N ALA A 36 -4.21 -9.60 -18.31
CA ALA A 36 -3.34 -10.72 -18.72
C ALA A 36 -3.81 -11.52 -19.96
N PRO A 37 -5.11 -11.79 -20.18
CA PRO A 37 -5.61 -12.53 -21.35
C PRO A 37 -5.35 -11.85 -22.70
N PHE A 38 -5.11 -10.53 -22.72
CA PHE A 38 -4.83 -9.78 -23.95
C PHE A 38 -3.40 -10.03 -24.48
N GLY A 39 -2.58 -10.82 -23.77
CA GLY A 39 -1.25 -11.20 -24.22
C GLY A 39 -0.17 -10.12 -24.00
N PRO A 40 1.08 -10.39 -24.37
CA PRO A 40 2.22 -9.52 -24.06
C PRO A 40 2.37 -8.32 -25.01
N LYS A 41 1.47 -8.13 -25.97
CA LYS A 41 1.53 -7.01 -26.92
C LYS A 41 1.00 -5.73 -26.28
N LEU A 42 1.57 -4.59 -26.67
CA LEU A 42 1.07 -3.28 -26.30
C LEU A 42 -0.24 -2.96 -27.03
N TYR A 43 -1.29 -2.65 -26.26
CA TYR A 43 -2.54 -2.10 -26.77
C TYR A 43 -2.70 -0.70 -26.21
N TYR A 44 -2.25 0.33 -26.94
CA TYR A 44 -2.07 1.68 -26.41
C TYR A 44 -3.28 2.21 -25.62
N GLU A 45 -4.49 2.18 -26.18
CA GLU A 45 -5.69 2.68 -25.50
C GLU A 45 -6.03 1.88 -24.23
N LEU A 46 -5.95 0.55 -24.30
CA LEU A 46 -6.21 -0.32 -23.15
C LEU A 46 -5.15 -0.14 -22.06
N ASP A 47 -3.88 -0.19 -22.43
CA ASP A 47 -2.77 -0.09 -21.49
C ASP A 47 -2.69 1.31 -20.90
N ARG A 48 -3.05 2.37 -21.64
CA ARG A 48 -3.19 3.73 -21.10
C ARG A 48 -4.25 3.81 -20.02
N VAL A 49 -5.46 3.33 -20.27
CA VAL A 49 -6.54 3.33 -19.26
C VAL A 49 -6.12 2.54 -18.02
N VAL A 50 -5.47 1.40 -18.19
CA VAL A 50 -4.95 0.59 -17.08
C VAL A 50 -3.90 1.35 -16.29
N GLU A 51 -2.91 1.95 -16.95
CA GLU A 51 -1.82 2.68 -16.29
C GLU A 51 -2.33 3.94 -15.59
N ASP A 52 -3.23 4.71 -16.21
CA ASP A 52 -3.83 5.90 -15.62
C ASP A 52 -4.63 5.55 -14.36
N THR A 53 -5.38 4.43 -14.39
CA THR A 53 -6.12 3.94 -13.21
C THR A 53 -5.17 3.51 -12.08
N LEU A 54 -4.12 2.75 -12.40
CA LEU A 54 -3.15 2.28 -11.41
C LEU A 54 -2.38 3.43 -10.76
N GLN A 55 -2.02 4.44 -11.54
CA GLN A 55 -1.31 5.62 -11.06
C GLN A 55 -2.23 6.59 -10.32
N GLY A 56 -3.50 6.70 -10.72
CA GLY A 56 -4.52 7.50 -10.04
C GLY A 56 -4.87 6.98 -8.64
N ASN A 57 -4.80 5.66 -8.42
CA ASN A 57 -5.05 5.05 -7.11
C ASN A 57 -3.90 5.23 -6.09
N MET A 58 -2.71 5.60 -6.57
CA MET A 58 -1.50 5.63 -5.74
C MET A 58 -1.48 6.71 -4.65
N PRO A 59 -1.88 7.98 -4.90
CA PRO A 59 -1.96 9.00 -3.85
C PRO A 59 -2.87 8.59 -2.69
N TYR A 60 -3.96 7.88 -2.98
CA TYR A 60 -4.87 7.38 -1.95
C TYR A 60 -4.20 6.30 -1.08
N CYS A 61 -3.42 5.39 -1.67
CA CYS A 61 -2.64 4.41 -0.90
C CYS A 61 -1.68 5.09 0.08
N LEU A 62 -0.98 6.14 -0.38
CA LEU A 62 -0.05 6.90 0.44
C LEU A 62 -0.78 7.65 1.57
N GLY A 63 -1.93 8.25 1.27
CA GLY A 63 -2.79 8.86 2.27
C GLY A 63 -3.24 7.86 3.33
N PHE A 64 -3.76 6.70 2.92
CA PHE A 64 -4.22 5.67 3.85
C PHE A 64 -3.08 5.10 4.71
N ILE A 65 -1.90 4.81 4.16
CA ILE A 65 -0.79 4.32 5.00
C ILE A 65 -0.32 5.37 5.99
N THR A 66 -0.35 6.66 5.60
CA THR A 66 0.06 7.75 6.48
C THR A 66 -0.90 7.88 7.64
N VAL A 67 -2.21 7.86 7.37
CA VAL A 67 -3.24 7.84 8.42
C VAL A 67 -3.10 6.62 9.30
N LEU A 68 -2.86 5.43 8.73
CA LEU A 68 -2.64 4.19 9.48
C LEU A 68 -1.45 4.31 10.45
N TRP A 69 -0.36 4.92 9.99
CA TRP A 69 0.86 5.11 10.77
C TRP A 69 0.66 6.13 11.89
N LEU A 70 0.09 7.29 11.57
CA LEU A 70 -0.19 8.36 12.54
C LEU A 70 -1.19 7.91 13.62
N THR A 71 -2.27 7.24 13.23
CA THR A 71 -3.25 6.72 14.19
C THR A 71 -2.69 5.55 15.01
N GLY A 72 -1.85 4.72 14.40
CA GLY A 72 -1.13 3.63 15.06
C GLY A 72 -0.20 4.12 16.18
N LEU A 73 0.53 5.21 15.95
CA LEU A 73 1.35 5.87 16.97
C LEU A 73 0.50 6.70 17.95
N GLY A 74 -0.57 7.33 17.47
CA GLY A 74 -1.45 8.16 18.28
C GLY A 74 -2.11 7.39 19.42
N MET A 75 -2.45 6.12 19.22
CA MET A 75 -3.07 5.29 20.27
C MET A 75 -2.19 5.14 21.53
N PRO A 76 -0.95 4.60 21.47
CA PRO A 76 -0.09 4.50 22.65
C PRO A 76 0.34 5.88 23.20
N LEU A 77 0.57 6.87 22.32
CA LEU A 77 0.93 8.22 22.75
C LEU A 77 -0.22 8.92 23.50
N SER A 78 -1.47 8.67 23.11
CA SER A 78 -2.63 9.20 23.82
C SER A 78 -2.68 8.67 25.25
N TYR A 79 -2.45 7.36 25.44
CA TYR A 79 -2.40 6.78 26.78
C TYR A 79 -1.26 7.38 27.62
N LEU A 80 -0.05 7.48 27.04
CA LEU A 80 1.10 8.12 27.70
C LEU A 80 0.79 9.56 28.11
N PHE A 81 0.08 10.32 27.28
CA PHE A 81 -0.28 11.71 27.57
C PHE A 81 -1.27 11.83 28.74
N PHE A 82 -2.24 10.92 28.86
CA PHE A 82 -3.26 10.99 29.92
C PHE A 82 -2.82 10.35 31.25
N HIS A 83 -2.01 9.28 31.20
CA HIS A 83 -1.61 8.52 32.40
C HIS A 83 -0.16 8.76 32.83
N GLY A 84 0.66 9.39 31.98
CA GLY A 84 2.08 9.66 32.27
C GLY A 84 2.99 8.42 32.17
N GLU A 85 2.42 7.26 31.84
CA GLU A 85 3.11 5.98 31.72
C GLU A 85 2.70 5.24 30.44
N LEU A 86 3.56 4.34 29.97
CA LEU A 86 3.20 3.44 28.88
C LEU A 86 2.37 2.29 29.45
N ARG A 87 1.29 1.94 28.74
CA ARG A 87 0.43 0.83 29.14
C ARG A 87 1.24 -0.46 29.20
N GLU A 88 1.14 -1.17 30.31
CA GLU A 88 1.72 -2.52 30.40
C GLU A 88 1.06 -3.42 29.36
N VAL A 89 1.90 -4.08 28.56
CA VAL A 89 1.47 -4.95 27.48
C VAL A 89 2.20 -6.28 27.59
N HIS A 90 1.47 -7.36 27.37
CA HIS A 90 2.03 -8.69 27.38
C HIS A 90 3.14 -8.83 26.32
N VAL A 91 4.16 -9.64 26.59
CA VAL A 91 5.32 -9.84 25.68
C VAL A 91 4.87 -10.26 24.28
N VAL A 92 3.82 -11.08 24.18
CA VAL A 92 3.22 -11.48 22.88
C VAL A 92 2.69 -10.28 22.09
N ALA A 93 2.06 -9.31 22.77
CA ALA A 93 1.57 -8.09 22.13
C ALA A 93 2.73 -7.19 21.68
N ILE A 94 3.84 -7.13 22.43
CA ILE A 94 5.06 -6.40 22.04
C ILE A 94 5.66 -7.00 20.77
N VAL A 95 5.81 -8.32 20.71
CA VAL A 95 6.33 -9.02 19.53
C VAL A 95 5.40 -8.80 18.32
N GLY A 96 4.08 -8.92 18.53
CA GLY A 96 3.09 -8.61 17.50
C GLY A 96 3.20 -7.18 16.97
N LEU A 97 3.38 -6.20 17.87
CA LEU A 97 3.57 -4.80 17.51
C LEU A 97 4.86 -4.58 16.70
N ALA A 98 5.97 -5.19 17.12
CA ALA A 98 7.25 -5.06 16.43
C ALA A 98 7.18 -5.58 14.99
N PHE A 99 6.61 -6.78 14.78
CA PHE A 99 6.39 -7.32 13.44
C PHE A 99 5.41 -6.47 12.64
N LYS A 100 4.30 -6.03 13.25
CA LYS A 100 3.35 -5.12 12.59
C LYS A 100 4.04 -3.87 12.06
N LEU A 101 4.86 -3.21 12.89
CA LEU A 101 5.60 -2.01 12.49
C LEU A 101 6.61 -2.30 11.38
N LEU A 102 7.34 -3.42 11.46
CA LEU A 102 8.28 -3.84 10.42
C LEU A 102 7.59 -3.98 9.06
N PHE A 103 6.42 -4.64 9.02
CA PHE A 103 5.67 -4.82 7.76
C PHE A 103 5.07 -3.50 7.24
N VAL A 104 4.57 -2.63 8.12
CA VAL A 104 4.09 -1.29 7.71
C VAL A 104 5.23 -0.44 7.13
N VAL A 105 6.41 -0.46 7.75
CA VAL A 105 7.61 0.22 7.20
C VAL A 105 8.01 -0.37 5.86
N GLY A 106 8.01 -1.70 5.73
CA GLY A 106 8.25 -2.39 4.46
C GLY A 106 7.27 -1.95 3.35
N MET A 107 5.97 -1.82 3.68
CA MET A 107 4.97 -1.31 2.75
C MET A 107 5.24 0.14 2.33
N MET A 108 5.62 1.02 3.27
CA MET A 108 5.99 2.41 2.96
C MET A 108 7.18 2.47 1.99
N VAL A 109 8.23 1.67 2.24
CA VAL A 109 9.41 1.61 1.36
C VAL A 109 9.02 1.14 -0.05
N ILE A 110 8.24 0.07 -0.16
CA ILE A 110 7.77 -0.44 -1.46
C ILE A 110 6.99 0.64 -2.23
N MET A 111 6.10 1.37 -1.55
CA MET A 111 5.33 2.42 -2.20
C MET A 111 6.18 3.60 -2.63
N LEU A 112 7.19 3.99 -1.83
CA LEU A 112 8.13 5.03 -2.22
C LEU A 112 8.91 4.63 -3.48
N VAL A 113 9.34 3.36 -3.59
CA VAL A 113 10.01 2.85 -4.80
C VAL A 113 9.08 2.90 -6.01
N ILE A 114 7.83 2.45 -5.86
CA ILE A 114 6.85 2.51 -6.96
C ILE A 114 6.57 3.95 -7.38
N PHE A 115 6.41 4.87 -6.41
CA PHE A 115 6.06 6.26 -6.65
C PHE A 115 7.20 7.06 -7.27
N ALA A 116 8.40 6.95 -6.72
CA ALA A 116 9.53 7.79 -7.10
C ALA A 116 10.30 7.27 -8.32
N GLN A 117 10.25 5.96 -8.60
CA GLN A 117 11.07 5.35 -9.65
C GLN A 117 10.22 4.70 -10.75
N LEU A 118 9.36 3.74 -10.42
CA LEU A 118 8.67 2.94 -11.45
C LEU A 118 7.60 3.73 -12.19
N ASN A 119 6.71 4.43 -11.48
CA ASN A 119 5.59 5.11 -12.10
C ASN A 119 5.99 6.29 -13.02
N PRO A 120 6.96 7.15 -12.64
CA PRO A 120 7.50 8.16 -13.55
C PRO A 120 8.08 7.54 -14.81
N ARG A 121 8.87 6.47 -14.68
CA ARG A 121 9.46 5.78 -15.83
C ARG A 121 8.40 5.15 -16.74
N LEU A 122 7.36 4.55 -16.17
CA LEU A 122 6.24 3.98 -16.93
C LEU A 122 5.44 5.06 -17.66
N ARG A 123 5.26 6.25 -17.06
CA ARG A 123 4.64 7.40 -17.74
C ARG A 123 5.45 7.88 -18.93
N GLU A 124 6.76 8.02 -18.75
CA GLU A 124 7.68 8.42 -19.83
C GLU A 124 7.64 7.44 -21.00
N LEU A 125 7.72 6.13 -20.71
CA LEU A 125 7.66 5.08 -21.73
C LEU A 125 6.31 5.09 -22.45
N LEU A 126 5.20 5.21 -21.72
CA LEU A 126 3.86 5.23 -22.29
C LEU A 126 3.63 6.47 -23.17
N ALA A 127 4.11 7.65 -22.76
CA ALA A 127 4.03 8.87 -23.56
C ALA A 127 4.84 8.80 -24.86
N GLY A 128 5.85 7.94 -24.92
CA GLY A 128 6.64 7.67 -26.12
C GLY A 128 5.95 6.75 -27.14
N PHE A 129 4.82 6.13 -26.79
CA PHE A 129 4.04 5.30 -27.69
C PHE A 129 2.89 6.09 -28.32
N SER A 130 2.51 5.78 -29.56
CA SER A 130 1.40 6.42 -30.26
C SER A 130 0.44 5.39 -30.88
N PRO A 131 -0.86 5.71 -30.95
CA PRO A 131 -1.84 4.81 -31.55
C PRO A 131 -1.56 4.67 -33.06
N GLY A 132 -1.17 3.46 -33.48
CA GLY A 132 -0.95 3.12 -34.89
C GLY A 132 0.50 3.15 -35.37
N ALA A 133 1.46 3.59 -34.55
CA ALA A 133 2.89 3.42 -34.85
C ALA A 133 3.41 2.11 -34.23
N ALA A 134 4.32 1.43 -34.93
CA ALA A 134 5.05 0.32 -34.35
C ALA A 134 5.93 0.86 -33.21
N ALA A 135 5.67 0.40 -31.98
CA ALA A 135 6.51 0.74 -30.85
C ALA A 135 7.94 0.19 -31.07
N ASP A 136 8.93 0.93 -30.60
CA ASP A 136 10.30 0.42 -30.53
C ASP A 136 10.33 -0.80 -29.61
N ALA A 137 10.75 -1.95 -30.15
CA ALA A 137 10.76 -3.23 -29.46
C ALA A 137 11.58 -3.18 -28.16
N ALA A 138 12.64 -2.36 -28.09
CA ALA A 138 13.43 -2.20 -26.87
C ALA A 138 12.63 -1.48 -25.77
N LYS A 139 11.90 -0.42 -26.13
CA LYS A 139 11.07 0.36 -25.19
C LYS A 139 9.83 -0.41 -24.76
N GLU A 140 9.23 -1.18 -25.66
CA GLU A 140 8.10 -2.06 -25.33
C GLU A 140 8.54 -3.14 -24.32
N ALA A 141 9.70 -3.78 -24.54
CA ALA A 141 10.25 -4.73 -23.59
C ALA A 141 10.54 -4.11 -22.22
N GLU A 142 11.13 -2.90 -22.18
CA GLU A 142 11.37 -2.16 -20.94
C GLU A 142 10.06 -1.83 -20.21
N PHE A 143 9.03 -1.39 -20.94
CA PHE A 143 7.71 -1.09 -20.39
C PHE A 143 7.10 -2.32 -19.71
N PHE A 144 7.10 -3.48 -20.37
CA PHE A 144 6.57 -4.71 -19.78
C PHE A 144 7.42 -5.23 -18.61
N ALA A 145 8.74 -5.09 -18.66
CA ALA A 145 9.61 -5.44 -17.54
C ALA A 145 9.31 -4.59 -16.29
N ASN A 146 9.16 -3.28 -16.45
CA ASN A 146 8.81 -2.37 -15.37
C ASN A 146 7.41 -2.64 -14.81
N ARG A 147 6.43 -2.99 -15.65
CA ARG A 147 5.09 -3.41 -15.19
C ARG A 147 5.13 -4.71 -14.40
N ALA A 148 5.91 -5.69 -14.85
CA ALA A 148 6.10 -6.94 -14.14
C ALA A 148 6.79 -6.71 -12.78
N HIS A 149 7.79 -5.83 -12.73
CA HIS A 149 8.44 -5.43 -11.50
C HIS A 149 7.47 -4.77 -10.52
N ARG A 150 6.66 -3.80 -10.99
CA ARG A 150 5.61 -3.16 -10.16
C ARG A 150 4.61 -4.17 -9.64
N LYS A 151 4.16 -5.11 -10.48
CA LYS A 151 3.24 -6.17 -10.07
C LYS A 151 3.82 -6.99 -8.91
N LYS A 152 5.08 -7.42 -9.02
CA LYS A 152 5.76 -8.20 -7.97
C LYS A 152 5.83 -7.41 -6.67
N LEU A 153 6.19 -6.12 -6.73
CA LEU A 153 6.22 -5.24 -5.56
C LEU A 153 4.83 -5.10 -4.91
N CYS A 154 3.77 -4.91 -5.71
CA CYS A 154 2.39 -4.86 -5.20
C CYS A 154 1.95 -6.18 -4.55
N GLU A 155 2.37 -7.33 -5.08
CA GLU A 155 2.09 -8.64 -4.46
C GLU A 155 2.82 -8.82 -3.12
N VAL A 156 4.08 -8.39 -3.02
CA VAL A 156 4.80 -8.36 -1.73
C VAL A 156 4.13 -7.41 -0.75
N CYS A 157 3.72 -6.21 -1.20
CA CYS A 157 2.99 -5.23 -0.38
C CYS A 157 1.68 -5.80 0.16
N LEU A 158 0.92 -6.53 -0.68
CA LEU A 158 -0.29 -7.23 -0.24
C LEU A 158 0.02 -8.31 0.81
N GLY A 159 1.11 -9.06 0.64
CA GLY A 159 1.58 -10.03 1.64
C GLY A 159 1.90 -9.36 2.99
N PHE A 160 2.56 -8.20 2.97
CA PHE A 160 2.81 -7.41 4.18
C PHE A 160 1.52 -6.91 4.82
N ALA A 161 0.54 -6.45 4.02
CA ALA A 161 -0.76 -6.03 4.54
C ALA A 161 -1.50 -7.18 5.25
N VAL A 162 -1.46 -8.39 4.70
CA VAL A 162 -2.02 -9.59 5.36
C VAL A 162 -1.26 -9.91 6.66
N ALA A 163 0.08 -9.85 6.64
CA ALA A 163 0.88 -10.05 7.85
C ALA A 163 0.50 -9.02 8.94
N VAL A 164 0.34 -7.74 8.59
CA VAL A 164 -0.12 -6.68 9.51
C VAL A 164 -1.46 -7.04 10.15
N LEU A 165 -2.41 -7.61 9.40
CA LEU A 165 -3.69 -8.06 9.95
C LEU A 165 -3.51 -9.21 10.95
N LEU A 166 -2.70 -10.22 10.61
CA LEU A 166 -2.43 -11.36 11.48
C LEU A 166 -1.74 -10.94 12.78
N PHE A 167 -0.70 -10.10 12.69
CA PHE A 167 0.00 -9.60 13.88
C PHE A 167 -0.85 -8.62 14.69
N SER A 168 -1.81 -7.92 14.08
CA SER A 168 -2.78 -7.10 14.81
C SER A 168 -3.67 -7.93 15.73
N ALA A 169 -3.99 -9.19 15.40
CA ALA A 169 -4.75 -10.06 16.29
C ALA A 169 -3.98 -10.37 17.60
N LEU A 170 -2.64 -10.41 17.55
CA LEU A 170 -1.81 -10.62 18.73
C LEU A 170 -1.83 -9.43 19.70
N LEU A 171 -2.26 -8.25 19.24
CA LEU A 171 -2.48 -7.09 20.10
C LEU A 171 -3.71 -7.24 20.99
N GLY A 172 -4.55 -8.28 20.77
CA GLY A 172 -5.66 -8.63 21.65
C GLY A 172 -5.23 -9.26 22.98
N PHE A 173 -3.97 -9.70 23.11
CA PHE A 173 -3.38 -10.16 24.38
C PHE A 173 -2.96 -8.98 25.28
N GLN A 174 -3.80 -7.95 25.35
CA GLN A 174 -3.65 -6.87 26.34
C GLN A 174 -4.12 -7.43 27.68
N GLY A 175 -3.20 -7.51 28.64
CA GLY A 175 -3.50 -7.90 30.02
C GLY A 175 -4.49 -6.97 30.69
#